data_AF-A0A093C976-F1
#
_entry.id   AF-A0A093C976-F1
#
_cell.length_a   1.000
_cell.length_b   1.000
_cell.length_c   1.000
_cell.angle_alpha   90.00
_cell.angle_beta   90.00
_cell.angle_gamma   90.00
#
_symmetry.space_group_name_H-M   'P 1'
#
loop_
_entity.id
_entity.type
_entity.pdbx_description
1 polymer ?
#
loop_
_entity_poly.entity_id
_entity_poly.type
_entity_poly.pdbx_seq_one_letter_code
_entity_poly.pdbx_strand_id
1 'polypeptide(L)'
;GTSTFMEALAANGTTNIQTSVTGVTASKRRFIDDRRDQPFDKRLRFSVRQTESAYRYRDIVVRKQDGFTHILLSTKSSENNSLNPEVMKEVQSALNTAAADDSKLVLFSAVGSIFCCGLDFIYFIRRLTDDRKKESTKMAEAIR
;
A
#
# COMPACT_ATOMS: atom_id res chain seq x y z
N GLY A 1 -54.22 20.80 -14.48
CA GLY A 1 -54.97 19.79 -15.24
C GLY A 1 -54.74 18.45 -14.59
N THR A 2 -55.71 17.99 -13.81
CA THR A 2 -55.63 16.77 -13.00
C THR A 2 -56.93 16.02 -13.17
N SER A 3 -56.88 14.83 -13.76
CA SER A 3 -57.94 13.84 -13.61
C SER A 3 -57.35 12.44 -13.73
N THR A 4 -57.24 11.82 -12.58
CA THR A 4 -56.99 10.43 -12.29
C THR A 4 -58.25 9.57 -12.52
N PHE A 5 -58.03 8.35 -13.04
CA PHE A 5 -58.79 7.10 -12.81
C PHE A 5 -60.17 6.88 -13.46
N MET A 6 -60.27 5.86 -14.33
CA MET A 6 -60.98 4.57 -14.09
C MET A 6 -61.09 3.74 -15.38
N GLU A 7 -60.67 2.46 -15.32
CA GLU A 7 -61.36 1.26 -15.85
C GLU A 7 -60.49 0.04 -15.44
N ALA A 8 -60.79 -0.78 -14.41
CA ALA A 8 -61.93 -1.64 -14.09
C ALA A 8 -61.94 -3.00 -14.81
N LEU A 9 -62.25 -4.04 -14.01
CA LEU A 9 -62.53 -5.46 -14.31
C LEU A 9 -61.35 -6.43 -14.49
N ALA A 10 -61.34 -7.65 -13.97
CA ALA A 10 -62.05 -8.34 -12.89
C ALA A 10 -61.44 -9.77 -12.78
N ALA A 11 -61.75 -10.44 -11.66
CA ALA A 11 -61.77 -11.90 -11.48
C ALA A 11 -60.48 -12.60 -10.96
N ASN A 12 -60.60 -13.04 -9.71
CA ASN A 12 -59.85 -14.12 -9.07
C ASN A 12 -59.91 -15.41 -9.91
N GLY A 13 -58.79 -16.13 -9.96
CA GLY A 13 -58.73 -17.51 -10.45
C GLY A 13 -57.32 -18.08 -10.40
N THR A 14 -56.98 -18.78 -9.32
CA THR A 14 -55.80 -19.65 -9.22
C THR A 14 -55.85 -20.75 -10.29
N THR A 15 -54.77 -20.95 -11.07
CA THR A 15 -54.26 -22.27 -11.48
C THR A 15 -52.90 -22.16 -12.19
N ASN A 16 -52.02 -23.10 -11.86
CA ASN A 16 -50.66 -23.28 -12.36
C ASN A 16 -50.59 -23.44 -13.88
N ILE A 17 -49.75 -22.63 -14.54
CA ILE A 17 -49.00 -23.04 -15.75
C ILE A 17 -47.57 -22.51 -15.59
N GLN A 18 -46.65 -23.43 -15.25
CA GLN A 18 -45.21 -23.22 -15.32
C GLN A 18 -44.78 -23.22 -16.80
N THR A 19 -44.37 -22.07 -17.31
CA THR A 19 -43.59 -21.96 -18.54
C THR A 19 -42.11 -21.77 -18.24
N SER A 20 -41.32 -22.46 -19.03
CA SER A 20 -39.98 -22.98 -18.78
C SER A 20 -38.83 -22.04 -19.20
N VAL A 21 -37.77 -22.05 -18.35
CA VAL A 21 -36.31 -22.03 -18.68
C VAL A 21 -35.76 -20.70 -19.26
N THR A 22 -34.74 -20.06 -18.69
CA THR A 22 -33.35 -20.55 -18.51
C THR A 22 -32.75 -20.13 -17.17
N GLY A 23 -32.62 -21.09 -16.25
CA GLY A 23 -31.69 -21.01 -15.12
C GLY A 23 -30.25 -21.23 -15.58
N VAL A 24 -29.33 -20.43 -15.04
CA VAL A 24 -27.88 -20.62 -15.21
C VAL A 24 -27.53 -21.99 -14.63
N THR A 25 -27.32 -22.96 -15.52
CA THR A 25 -26.80 -24.27 -15.15
C THR A 25 -25.44 -24.09 -14.50
N ALA A 26 -25.34 -24.48 -13.24
CA ALA A 26 -24.08 -24.82 -12.59
C ALA A 26 -23.48 -26.01 -13.36
N SER A 27 -22.79 -25.70 -14.46
CA SER A 27 -21.98 -26.65 -15.19
C SER A 27 -20.89 -27.14 -14.25
N LYS A 28 -21.11 -28.35 -13.73
CA LYS A 28 -20.12 -29.24 -13.13
C LYS A 28 -18.97 -29.37 -14.14
N ARG A 29 -18.02 -28.45 -14.08
CA ARG A 29 -16.78 -28.54 -14.84
C ARG A 29 -16.13 -29.84 -14.42
N ARG A 30 -16.04 -30.78 -15.37
CA ARG A 30 -15.24 -31.99 -15.19
C ARG A 30 -13.83 -31.52 -14.85
N PHE A 31 -13.41 -31.76 -13.60
CA PHE A 31 -12.02 -31.64 -13.22
C PHE A 31 -11.28 -32.70 -14.03
N ILE A 32 -10.65 -32.25 -15.12
CA ILE A 32 -9.58 -33.00 -15.74
C ILE A 32 -8.44 -32.94 -14.73
N ASP A 33 -8.15 -34.11 -14.17
CA ASP A 33 -7.19 -34.40 -13.11
C ASP A 33 -5.74 -34.33 -13.62
N ASP A 34 -5.38 -33.20 -14.23
CA ASP A 34 -4.10 -33.02 -14.94
C ASP A 34 -3.45 -31.66 -14.64
N ARG A 35 -3.84 -31.04 -13.51
CA ARG A 35 -3.25 -29.80 -13.00
C ARG A 35 -2.66 -29.95 -11.58
N ARG A 36 -2.31 -31.18 -11.19
CA ARG A 36 -1.66 -31.43 -9.89
C ARG A 36 -0.18 -31.02 -9.86
N ASP A 37 0.41 -30.71 -11.02
CA ASP A 37 1.84 -30.37 -11.14
C ASP A 37 2.12 -28.94 -11.62
N GLN A 38 1.15 -28.02 -11.52
CA GLN A 38 1.51 -26.60 -11.58
C GLN A 38 2.03 -26.20 -10.20
N PRO A 39 3.35 -26.01 -10.00
CA PRO A 39 3.87 -25.53 -8.74
C PRO A 39 3.17 -24.21 -8.47
N PHE A 40 2.43 -24.16 -7.36
CA PHE A 40 1.87 -22.90 -6.90
C PHE A 40 3.05 -21.96 -6.71
N ASP A 41 3.18 -20.98 -7.61
CA ASP A 41 4.34 -20.08 -7.59
C ASP A 41 4.25 -19.26 -6.30
N LYS A 42 5.01 -19.70 -5.29
CA LYS A 42 5.04 -19.09 -3.96
C LYS A 42 5.42 -17.61 -4.05
N ARG A 43 6.08 -17.18 -5.15
CA ARG A 43 6.38 -15.78 -5.46
C ARG A 43 5.12 -14.91 -5.57
N LEU A 44 4.02 -15.46 -6.09
CA LEU A 44 2.75 -14.75 -6.25
C LEU A 44 1.96 -14.62 -4.92
N ARG A 45 2.35 -15.38 -3.90
CA ARG A 45 1.71 -15.39 -2.56
C ARG A 45 2.69 -15.10 -1.43
N PHE A 46 3.78 -14.38 -1.70
CA PHE A 46 4.43 -13.58 -0.67
C PHE A 46 3.50 -12.42 -0.33
N SER A 47 2.59 -12.73 0.58
CA SER A 47 1.43 -11.92 0.84
C SER A 47 1.84 -10.55 1.38
N VAL A 48 1.30 -9.53 0.73
CA VAL A 48 1.18 -8.16 1.20
C VAL A 48 0.50 -8.05 2.59
N ARG A 49 0.06 -9.17 3.18
CA ARG A 49 -0.68 -9.25 4.45
C ARG A 49 0.02 -10.06 5.57
N GLN A 50 1.15 -10.73 5.33
CA GLN A 50 1.86 -11.51 6.37
C GLN A 50 3.18 -10.90 6.86
N THR A 51 3.66 -9.78 6.32
CA THR A 51 4.55 -8.91 7.10
C THR A 51 3.67 -8.05 8.00
N GLU A 52 3.21 -8.65 9.09
CA GLU A 52 2.21 -8.17 10.06
C GLU A 52 2.70 -7.00 10.94
N SER A 53 3.57 -6.17 10.38
CA SER A 53 3.92 -4.81 10.81
C SER A 53 4.51 -4.08 9.61
N ALA A 54 3.70 -3.90 8.56
CA ALA A 54 4.05 -3.03 7.45
C ALA A 54 4.38 -1.63 8.02
N TYR A 55 5.67 -1.34 8.19
CA TYR A 55 6.14 -0.02 8.61
C TYR A 55 5.67 0.96 7.54
N ARG A 56 4.51 1.57 7.79
CA ARG A 56 3.94 2.63 6.94
C ARG A 56 4.70 3.89 7.27
N TYR A 57 5.82 4.00 6.61
CA TYR A 57 6.60 5.21 6.57
C TYR A 57 5.82 6.28 5.81
N ARG A 58 5.92 7.52 6.29
CA ARG A 58 5.27 8.67 5.67
C ARG A 58 6.11 9.21 4.52
N ASP A 59 7.43 9.24 4.70
CA ASP A 59 8.38 9.96 3.86
C ASP A 59 9.24 9.03 3.00
N ILE A 60 9.16 7.72 3.24
CA ILE A 60 9.78 6.69 2.39
C ILE A 60 8.80 5.59 1.98
N VAL A 61 9.13 4.90 0.90
CA VAL A 61 8.44 3.67 0.47
C VAL A 61 9.45 2.53 0.55
N VAL A 62 9.06 1.42 1.18
CA VAL A 62 9.90 0.22 1.28
C VAL A 62 9.23 -0.93 0.54
N ARG A 63 9.97 -1.59 -0.34
CA ARG A 63 9.53 -2.76 -1.11
C ARG A 63 10.54 -3.88 -0.92
N LYS A 64 10.09 -5.01 -0.39
CA LYS A 64 10.91 -6.22 -0.27
C LYS A 64 10.78 -7.07 -1.53
N GLN A 65 11.91 -7.50 -2.08
CA GLN A 65 12.00 -8.42 -3.21
C GLN A 65 12.96 -9.56 -2.87
N ASP A 66 12.97 -10.61 -3.70
CA ASP A 66 13.84 -11.76 -3.50
C ASP A 66 15.32 -11.35 -3.46
N GLY A 67 15.91 -11.38 -2.25
CA GLY A 67 17.33 -11.09 -2.02
C GLY A 67 17.69 -9.61 -1.87
N PHE A 68 16.74 -8.67 -1.90
CA PHE A 68 17.04 -7.26 -1.60
C PHE A 68 15.83 -6.46 -1.10
N THR A 69 16.12 -5.37 -0.40
CA THR A 69 15.12 -4.37 0.00
C THR A 69 15.31 -3.08 -0.80
N HIS A 70 14.24 -2.59 -1.40
CA HIS A 70 14.22 -1.31 -2.13
C HIS A 70 13.60 -0.23 -1.26
N ILE A 71 14.40 0.77 -0.89
CA ILE A 71 13.96 1.96 -0.16
C ILE A 71 13.92 3.14 -1.13
N LEU A 72 12.79 3.83 -1.18
CA LEU A 72 12.56 4.99 -2.05
C LEU A 72 12.26 6.22 -1.20
N LEU A 73 13.06 7.28 -1.35
CA LEU A 73 12.71 8.60 -0.83
C LEU A 73 11.50 9.16 -1.60
N SER A 74 10.47 9.59 -0.87
CA SER A 74 9.27 10.23 -1.42
C SER A 74 8.66 11.12 -0.35
N THR A 75 9.45 12.11 0.06
CA THR A 75 9.17 12.90 1.26
C THR A 75 7.84 13.67 1.14
N LYS A 76 7.06 13.67 2.22
CA LYS A 76 5.81 14.43 2.38
C LYS A 76 5.95 15.51 3.44
N SER A 77 6.90 15.35 4.36
CA SER A 77 7.21 16.32 5.41
C SER A 77 8.25 17.37 4.99
N SER A 78 8.90 17.18 3.84
CA SER A 78 9.98 18.02 3.34
C SER A 78 9.99 18.10 1.81
N GLU A 79 10.61 19.15 1.27
CA GLU A 79 10.71 19.38 -0.17
C GLU A 79 11.97 18.75 -0.77
N ASN A 80 11.91 18.35 -2.05
CA ASN A 80 13.06 17.89 -2.83
C ASN A 80 13.85 16.73 -2.17
N ASN A 81 13.14 15.87 -1.44
CA ASN A 81 13.72 14.78 -0.67
C ASN A 81 14.79 15.26 0.33
N SER A 82 14.61 16.44 0.93
CA SER A 82 15.47 16.93 2.01
C SER A 82 15.23 16.16 3.30
N LEU A 83 16.27 16.07 4.13
CA LEU A 83 16.30 15.22 5.31
C LEU A 83 16.09 16.08 6.55
N ASN A 84 14.91 15.94 7.15
CA ASN A 84 14.63 16.37 8.52
C ASN A 84 14.77 15.17 9.49
N PRO A 85 14.76 15.38 10.82
CA PRO A 85 14.96 14.29 11.78
C PRO A 85 13.95 13.15 11.67
N GLU A 86 12.73 13.41 11.22
CA GLU A 86 11.72 12.35 11.07
C GLU A 86 12.01 11.49 9.83
N VAL A 87 12.37 12.11 8.69
CA VAL A 87 12.81 11.37 7.48
C VAL A 87 14.02 10.49 7.79
N MET A 88 15.02 11.03 8.52
CA MET A 88 16.22 10.28 8.89
C MET A 88 15.88 9.05 9.75
N LYS A 89 14.99 9.18 10.73
CA LYS A 89 14.54 8.05 11.55
C LYS A 89 13.83 6.97 10.73
N GLU A 90 12.97 7.36 9.78
CA GLU A 90 12.31 6.39 8.91
C GLU A 90 13.33 5.62 8.06
N VAL A 91 14.31 6.31 7.47
CA VAL A 91 15.40 5.68 6.71
C VAL A 91 16.21 4.73 7.58
N GLN A 92 16.63 5.15 8.78
CA GLN A 92 17.35 4.29 9.72
C GLN A 92 16.54 3.04 10.11
N SER A 93 15.25 3.21 10.41
CA SER A 93 14.35 2.10 10.76
C SER A 93 14.24 1.08 9.61
N ALA A 94 14.12 1.56 8.37
CA ALA A 94 14.08 0.70 7.19
C ALA A 94 15.41 -0.02 6.93
N LEU A 95 16.54 0.67 7.11
CA LEU A 95 17.88 0.08 6.97
C LEU A 95 18.14 -0.98 8.05
N ASN A 96 17.79 -0.72 9.31
CA ASN A 96 17.92 -1.68 10.40
C ASN A 96 17.08 -2.93 10.17
N THR A 97 15.88 -2.77 9.60
CA THR A 97 15.03 -3.89 9.21
C THR A 97 15.68 -4.73 8.10
N ALA A 98 16.21 -4.07 7.06
CA ALA A 98 16.89 -4.75 5.96
C ALA A 98 18.20 -5.42 6.40
N ALA A 99 18.89 -4.87 7.40
CA ALA A 99 20.10 -5.47 7.96
C ALA A 99 19.81 -6.72 8.81
N ALA A 100 18.61 -6.82 9.38
CA ALA A 100 18.18 -7.92 10.22
C ALA A 100 17.43 -9.04 9.46
N ASP A 101 17.07 -8.80 8.20
CA ASP A 101 16.33 -9.77 7.39
C ASP A 101 17.22 -10.49 6.35
N ASP A 102 16.62 -11.24 5.43
CA ASP A 102 17.30 -12.01 4.40
C ASP A 102 17.73 -11.19 3.16
N SER A 103 17.70 -9.85 3.25
CA SER A 103 18.20 -8.96 2.20
C SER A 103 19.71 -9.10 2.05
N LYS A 104 20.18 -9.35 0.84
CA LYS A 104 21.62 -9.41 0.51
C LYS A 104 22.19 -8.02 0.20
N LEU A 105 21.32 -7.09 -0.20
CA LEU A 105 21.65 -5.71 -0.51
C LEU A 105 20.43 -4.81 -0.29
N VAL A 106 20.68 -3.50 -0.25
CA VAL A 106 19.65 -2.46 -0.27
C VAL A 106 19.79 -1.66 -1.56
N LEU A 107 18.68 -1.53 -2.31
CA LEU A 107 18.57 -0.55 -3.38
C LEU A 107 18.00 0.74 -2.78
N PHE A 108 18.76 1.83 -2.82
CA PHE A 108 18.32 3.13 -2.34
C PHE A 108 18.09 4.08 -3.52
N SER A 109 16.88 4.63 -3.64
CA SER A 109 16.47 5.47 -4.77
C SER A 109 15.52 6.58 -4.32
N ALA A 110 14.99 7.36 -5.27
CA ALA A 110 14.05 8.43 -4.98
C ALA A 110 12.93 8.50 -6.03
N VAL A 111 11.80 9.06 -5.62
CA VAL A 111 10.71 9.49 -6.50
C VAL A 111 10.92 10.96 -6.86
N GLY A 112 10.80 11.27 -8.15
CA GLY A 112 10.95 12.63 -8.68
C GLY A 112 12.29 12.86 -9.38
N SER A 113 12.57 14.13 -9.70
CA SER A 113 13.78 14.54 -10.44
C SER A 113 14.99 14.79 -9.54
N ILE A 114 14.79 14.87 -8.22
CA ILE A 114 15.85 15.12 -7.25
C ILE A 114 15.97 13.91 -6.34
N PHE A 115 17.16 13.33 -6.29
CA PHE A 115 17.42 12.18 -5.43
C PHE A 115 17.30 12.56 -3.94
N CYS A 116 18.11 13.53 -3.50
CA CYS A 116 18.12 14.09 -2.15
C CYS A 116 18.91 15.41 -2.18
N CYS A 117 18.38 16.47 -1.59
CA CYS A 117 19.09 17.76 -1.50
C CYS A 117 19.82 17.98 -0.17
N GLY A 118 20.02 16.92 0.62
CA GLY A 118 20.75 16.97 1.88
C GLY A 118 19.85 17.40 3.05
N LEU A 119 20.38 18.24 3.94
CA LEU A 119 19.68 18.69 5.15
C LEU A 119 18.47 19.57 4.81
N ASP A 120 17.34 19.35 5.49
CA ASP A 120 16.18 20.25 5.41
C ASP A 120 16.46 21.54 6.21
N PHE A 121 17.12 22.52 5.57
CA PHE A 121 17.40 23.82 6.18
C PHE A 121 16.13 24.63 6.49
N ILE A 122 15.04 24.43 5.75
CA ILE A 122 13.78 25.12 6.01
C ILE A 122 13.22 24.65 7.35
N TYR A 123 13.18 23.34 7.58
CA TYR A 123 12.83 22.77 8.88
C TYR A 123 13.79 23.25 9.97
N PHE A 124 15.10 23.14 9.71
CA PHE A 124 16.09 23.35 10.76
C PHE A 124 16.14 24.81 11.23
N ILE A 125 16.22 25.78 10.31
CA ILE A 125 16.28 27.21 10.66
C ILE A 125 15.02 27.64 11.42
N ARG A 126 13.83 27.16 11.01
CA ARG A 126 12.56 27.44 11.70
C ARG A 126 12.51 26.91 13.14
N ARG A 127 13.23 25.83 13.44
CA ARG A 127 13.30 25.22 14.77
C ARG A 127 14.40 25.83 15.63
N LEU A 128 15.50 26.26 15.03
CA LEU A 128 16.59 26.93 15.75
C LEU A 128 16.15 28.22 16.45
N THR A 129 15.09 28.88 15.97
CA THR A 129 14.50 30.05 16.63
C THR A 129 13.74 29.70 17.90
N ASP A 130 13.29 28.45 18.06
CA ASP A 130 12.57 27.98 19.25
C ASP A 130 13.58 27.68 20.38
N ASP A 131 14.51 26.75 20.12
CA ASP A 131 15.59 26.38 21.04
C ASP A 131 16.79 25.85 20.25
N ARG A 132 17.79 26.73 20.06
CA ARG A 132 19.00 26.40 19.30
C ARG A 132 19.71 25.14 19.81
N LYS A 133 19.84 24.98 21.13
CA LYS A 133 20.63 23.88 21.72
C LYS A 133 19.91 22.57 21.51
N LYS A 134 18.64 22.51 21.90
CA LYS A 134 17.81 21.31 21.80
C LYS A 134 17.64 20.86 20.35
N GLU A 135 17.34 21.77 19.45
CA GLU A 135 17.04 21.41 18.05
C GLU A 135 18.31 21.03 17.29
N SER A 136 19.47 21.62 17.61
CA SER A 136 20.77 21.17 17.09
C SER A 136 21.13 19.76 17.57
N THR A 137 20.92 19.47 18.87
CA THR A 137 21.14 18.12 19.41
C THR A 137 20.19 17.11 18.76
N LYS A 138 18.89 17.44 18.62
CA LYS A 138 17.91 16.57 17.96
C LYS A 138 18.34 16.21 16.53
N MET A 139 18.85 17.18 15.78
CA MET A 139 19.35 16.93 14.42
C MET A 139 20.59 16.04 14.42
N ALA A 140 21.55 16.27 15.33
CA ALA A 140 22.77 15.48 15.41
C ALA A 140 22.49 14.02 15.82
N GLU A 141 21.58 13.78 16.77
CA GLU A 141 21.19 12.43 17.18
C GLU A 141 20.44 11.67 16.08
N ALA A 142 19.77 12.37 15.15
CA ALA A 142 19.08 11.73 14.02
C ALA A 142 20.05 11.17 12.95
N ILE A 143 21.36 11.30 13.12
CA ILE A 143 22.39 10.77 12.21
C ILE A 143 23.21 9.65 12.86
N ARG A 144 23.10 9.47 14.19
CA ARG A 144 23.78 8.40 14.93
C ARG A 144 22.99 7.11 14.89
#